data_AF-A0A2Z5G0K4-F1
#
_entry.id   AF-A0A2Z5G0K4-F1
#
_cell.length_a   1.000
_cell.length_b   1.000
_cell.length_c   1.000
_cell.angle_alpha   90.00
_cell.angle_beta   90.00
_cell.angle_gamma   90.00
#
_symmetry.space_group_name_H-M   'P 1'
#
loop_
_entity.id
_entity.type
_entity.pdbx_description
1 polymer ?
#
loop_
_entity_poly.entity_id
_entity_poly.type
_entity_poly.pdbx_seq_one_letter_code
_entity_poly.pdbx_strand_id
1 'polypeptide(L)' 'MGLGYFLVAIYLVWSLRYGSIAGDNPWNAAGLEWHTSSPPIRENFTEIPTVDHEAYNYEEIDAALRNRSVAAD' A
#
# COMPACT_ATOMS: atom_id res chain seq x y z
N MET A 1 -23.69 3.98 -20.16
CA MET A 1 -23.02 2.89 -19.42
C MET A 1 -21.74 2.39 -20.09
N GLY A 2 -21.69 2.16 -21.42
CA GLY A 2 -20.51 1.54 -22.08
C GLY A 2 -19.24 2.41 -22.20
N LEU A 3 -19.37 3.72 -22.43
CA LEU A 3 -18.22 4.60 -22.71
C LEU A 3 -17.25 4.72 -21.52
N GLY A 4 -17.77 4.64 -20.29
CA GLY A 4 -16.95 4.72 -19.07
C GLY A 4 -15.92 3.58 -18.95
N TYR A 5 -16.25 2.38 -19.46
CA TYR A 5 -15.32 1.26 -19.44
C TYR A 5 -14.09 1.49 -20.32
N PHE A 6 -14.23 2.19 -21.44
CA PHE A 6 -13.10 2.54 -22.30
C PHE A 6 -12.15 3.51 -21.60
N LEU A 7 -12.68 4.48 -20.84
CA LEU A 7 -11.86 5.40 -20.06
C LEU A 7 -11.03 4.64 -19.01
N VAL A 8 -11.65 3.71 -18.27
CA VAL A 8 -10.94 2.87 -17.28
C VAL A 8 -9.89 1.97 -17.96
N ALA A 9 -10.23 1.35 -19.09
CA ALA A 9 -9.30 0.48 -19.81
C ALA A 9 -8.06 1.25 -20.32
N ILE A 10 -8.26 2.43 -20.92
CA ILE A 10 -7.16 3.30 -21.38
C ILE A 10 -6.28 3.71 -20.20
N TYR A 11 -6.88 4.12 -19.09
CA TYR A 11 -6.15 4.49 -17.87
C TYR A 11 -5.28 3.33 -17.34
N LEU A 12 -5.85 2.13 -17.22
CA LEU A 12 -5.12 0.95 -16.73
C LEU A 12 -3.93 0.59 -17.63
N VAL A 13 -4.11 0.60 -18.95
CA VAL A 13 -3.02 0.31 -19.92
C VAL A 13 -1.92 1.37 -19.84
N TRP A 14 -2.30 2.65 -19.73
CA TRP A 14 -1.32 3.73 -19.59
C TRP A 14 -0.53 3.60 -18.28
N SER A 15 -1.22 3.34 -17.16
CA SER A 15 -0.61 3.17 -15.84
C SER A 15 0.37 2.00 -15.81
N LEU A 16 0.05 0.88 -16.47
CA LEU A 16 0.94 -0.28 -16.55
C LEU A 16 2.26 0.04 -17.28
N ARG A 17 2.22 0.91 -18.29
CA ARG A 17 3.39 1.21 -19.14
C ARG A 17 4.23 2.41 -18.66
N TYR A 18 3.59 3.37 -18.02
CA TYR A 18 4.19 4.67 -17.68
C TYR A 18 4.00 5.09 -16.21
N GLY A 19 3.24 4.33 -15.42
CA GLY A 19 3.03 4.62 -14.00
C GLY A 19 4.29 4.44 -13.17
N SER A 20 4.37 5.16 -12.05
CA SER A 20 5.40 4.95 -11.04
C SER A 20 5.26 3.56 -10.41
N ILE A 21 6.39 2.93 -10.10
CA ILE A 21 6.41 1.69 -9.32
C ILE A 21 5.85 2.02 -7.92
N ALA A 22 4.85 1.28 -7.49
CA ALA A 22 4.31 1.41 -6.15
C ALA A 22 5.30 0.83 -5.15
N GLY A 23 5.50 1.52 -4.02
CA GLY A 23 6.13 0.91 -2.85
C GLY A 23 5.21 -0.13 -2.20
N ASP A 24 5.67 -0.69 -1.09
CA ASP A 24 4.95 -1.75 -0.37
C ASP A 24 3.59 -1.25 0.20
N ASN A 25 3.57 -0.04 0.77
CA ASN A 25 2.35 0.58 1.32
C ASN A 25 2.22 2.06 0.93
N PRO A 26 1.82 2.38 -0.32
CA PRO A 26 1.71 3.75 -0.79
C PRO A 26 0.53 4.53 -0.16
N TRP A 27 -0.39 3.83 0.50
CA TRP A 27 -1.61 4.43 1.08
C TRP A 27 -1.58 4.50 2.59
N ASN A 28 -0.52 3.99 3.22
CA ASN A 28 -0.41 3.84 4.65
C ASN A 28 -1.63 3.09 5.27
N ALA A 29 -2.05 2.01 4.64
CA ALA A 29 -3.15 1.20 5.13
C ALA A 29 -2.70 0.25 6.25
N ALA A 30 -3.63 -0.10 7.15
CA ALA A 30 -3.35 -0.87 8.38
C ALA A 30 -3.49 -2.39 8.22
N GLY A 31 -4.04 -2.87 7.10
CA GLY A 31 -4.23 -4.31 6.86
C GLY A 31 -2.91 -5.04 6.69
N LEU A 32 -2.83 -6.30 7.12
CA LEU A 32 -1.61 -7.12 7.01
C LEU A 32 -1.10 -7.23 5.56
N GLU A 33 -2.00 -7.19 4.58
CA GLU A 33 -1.64 -7.18 3.16
C GLU A 33 -0.78 -5.97 2.75
N TRP A 34 -0.70 -4.93 3.58
CA TRP A 34 0.16 -3.76 3.38
C TRP A 34 1.50 -3.84 4.13
N HIS A 35 1.79 -4.99 4.73
CA HIS A 35 3.08 -5.32 5.35
C HIS A 35 3.93 -6.27 4.48
N THR A 36 3.44 -6.65 3.30
CA THR A 36 4.18 -7.44 2.30
C THR A 36 4.78 -6.53 1.22
N SER A 37 5.71 -7.08 0.44
CA SER A 37 6.31 -6.38 -0.70
C SER A 37 5.30 -6.11 -1.81
N SER A 38 5.57 -5.11 -2.66
CA SER A 38 4.81 -4.88 -3.90
C SER A 38 5.70 -5.10 -5.14
N PRO A 39 5.48 -6.16 -5.95
CA PRO A 39 4.46 -7.21 -5.82
C PRO A 39 4.71 -8.17 -4.64
N PRO A 40 3.67 -8.85 -4.14
CA PRO A 40 3.82 -9.79 -3.04
C PRO A 40 4.64 -11.02 -3.46
N ILE A 41 5.46 -11.52 -2.54
CA ILE A 41 6.09 -12.84 -2.68
C ILE A 41 5.04 -13.95 -2.67
N ARG A 42 5.40 -15.15 -3.14
CA ARG A 42 4.46 -16.26 -3.34
C ARG A 42 3.72 -16.67 -2.05
N GLU A 43 4.43 -16.63 -0.93
CA GLU A 43 3.94 -16.98 0.41
C GLU A 43 3.34 -15.79 1.18
N ASN A 44 3.30 -14.60 0.56
CA ASN A 44 2.96 -13.29 1.15
C ASN A 44 3.95 -12.80 2.22
N PHE A 45 4.32 -13.61 3.22
CA PHE A 45 5.25 -13.20 4.26
C PHE A 45 6.36 -14.24 4.46
N THR A 46 7.60 -13.77 4.63
CA THR A 46 8.74 -14.63 4.95
C THR A 46 8.63 -15.20 6.38
N GLU A 47 8.03 -14.44 7.30
CA GLU A 47 7.77 -14.80 8.68
C GLU A 47 6.33 -14.42 9.07
N ILE A 48 5.78 -15.05 10.10
CA ILE A 48 4.42 -14.75 10.56
C ILE A 48 4.41 -13.36 11.24
N PRO A 49 3.65 -12.37 10.72
CA PRO A 49 3.61 -11.05 11.34
C PRO A 49 2.86 -11.08 12.67
N THR A 50 3.34 -10.30 13.65
CA THR A 50 2.65 -10.08 14.92
C THR A 50 1.74 -8.86 14.79
N VAL A 51 0.48 -9.01 15.20
CA VAL A 51 -0.51 -7.92 15.21
C VAL A 51 -0.62 -7.37 16.63
N ASP A 52 -0.14 -6.15 16.83
CA ASP A 52 -0.07 -5.46 18.12
C ASP A 52 -1.06 -4.29 18.26
N HIS A 53 -1.84 -4.02 17.21
CA HIS A 53 -2.81 -2.93 17.14
C HIS A 53 -4.16 -3.43 16.65
N GLU A 54 -5.22 -2.69 16.94
CA GLU A 54 -6.56 -2.99 16.44
C GLU A 54 -6.70 -2.70 14.95
N ALA A 55 -7.63 -3.40 14.30
CA ALA A 55 -8.04 -3.06 12.94
C ALA A 55 -8.47 -1.58 12.89
N TYR A 56 -7.91 -0.82 11.95
CA TYR A 56 -8.19 0.62 11.74
C TYR A 56 -7.58 1.60 12.75
N ASN A 57 -6.56 1.21 13.52
CA ASN A 57 -5.84 2.14 14.42
C ASN A 57 -4.93 3.14 13.66
N TYR A 58 -5.51 3.95 12.77
CA TYR A 58 -4.76 4.89 11.93
C TYR A 58 -4.17 6.06 12.72
N GLU A 59 -4.79 6.46 13.83
CA GLU A 59 -4.30 7.58 14.65
C GLU A 59 -2.89 7.30 15.18
N GLU A 60 -2.66 6.09 15.70
CA GLU A 60 -1.35 5.66 16.19
C GLU A 60 -0.36 5.39 15.05
N ILE A 61 -0.79 4.75 13.97
CA ILE A 61 0.05 4.47 12.79
C ILE A 61 0.59 5.78 12.20
N ASP A 62 -0.27 6.78 12.00
CA ASP A 62 0.12 8.08 11.48
C ASP A 62 1.05 8.83 12.46
N ALA A 63 0.79 8.73 13.77
CA ALA A 63 1.65 9.32 14.79
C ALA A 63 3.05 8.71 14.78
N ALA A 64 3.16 7.39 14.67
CA ALA A 64 4.42 6.68 14.58
C ALA A 64 5.23 7.09 13.33
N LEU A 65 4.57 7.27 12.18
CA LEU A 65 5.23 7.70 10.95
C LEU A 65 5.73 9.14 11.01
N ARG A 66 4.92 10.07 11.55
CA ARG A 66 5.36 11.46 11.78
C ARG A 66 6.60 11.52 12.66
N ASN A 67 6.65 10.70 13.71
CA ASN A 67 7.81 10.65 14.60
C ASN A 67 9.06 10.11 13.88
N ARG A 68 8.90 9.11 12.99
CA ARG A 68 10.01 8.56 12.18
C ARG A 68 10.54 9.54 11.15
N SER A 69 9.68 10.33 10.50
CA SER A 69 10.12 11.32 9.51
C SER A 69 10.92 12.45 10.17
N VAL A 70 10.48 12.95 11.33
CA VAL A 70 11.19 14.00 12.08
C VAL A 70 12.57 13.54 12.57
N ALA A 71 12.72 12.25 12.91
CA ALA A 71 13.99 11.71 13.37
C ALA A 71 15.00 11.42 12.23
N ALA A 72 14.57 11.49 10.97
CA ALA A 72 15.41 11.20 9.80
C ALA A 72 16.02 12.48 9.16
N ASP A 73 15.64 13.66 9.64
CA ASP A 73 16.15 14.98 9.25
C ASP A 73 17.25 15.48 10.22
#